data_AF-A0A7C5L8L9-F1
#
_entry.id   AF-A0A7C5L8L9-F1
#
_cell.length_a   1.000
_cell.length_b   1.000
_cell.length_c   1.000
_cell.angle_alpha   90.00
_cell.angle_beta   90.00
_cell.angle_gamma   90.00
#
_symmetry.space_group_name_H-M   'P 1'
#
loop_
_entity.id
_entity.type
_entity.pdbx_description
1 polymer ?
#
loop_
_entity_poly.entity_id
_entity_poly.type
_entity_poly.pdbx_seq_one_letter_code
_entity_poly.pdbx_strand_id
1 'polypeptide(L)' 'MKIFLDSADIETIKKFWDTGILCGVTTNPLILSSSGIRPAELI' A
#
# COMPACT_ATOMS: atom_id res chain seq x y z
N MET A 1 14.36 -3.29 -13.34
CA MET A 1 13.46 -2.21 -12.87
C MET A 1 12.63 -2.77 -11.72
N LYS A 2 12.42 -2.02 -10.64
CA LYS A 2 11.54 -2.44 -9.52
C LYS A 2 10.35 -1.48 -9.45
N ILE A 3 9.15 -2.00 -9.28
CA ILE A 3 7.91 -1.21 -9.21
C ILE A 3 7.40 -1.27 -7.78
N PHE A 4 7.10 -0.10 -7.22
CA PHE A 4 6.49 0.06 -5.90
C PHE A 4 5.18 0.83 -6.04
N LEU A 5 4.18 0.42 -5.26
CA LEU A 5 2.89 1.10 -5.20
C LEU A 5 2.84 2.00 -3.96
N ASP A 6 2.56 3.29 -4.13
CA ASP A 6 2.40 4.23 -3.01
C ASP A 6 0.92 4.35 -2.63
N SER A 7 0.48 3.54 -1.67
CA SER A 7 -0.93 3.44 -1.30
C SER A 7 -1.13 2.85 0.10
N ALA A 8 -2.27 3.14 0.71
CA ALA A 8 -2.80 2.44 1.88
C ALA A 8 -4.15 1.74 1.60
N ASP A 9 -4.65 1.81 0.36
CA ASP A 9 -5.87 1.11 -0.03
C ASP A 9 -5.58 -0.38 -0.30
N ILE A 10 -6.06 -1.23 0.61
CA ILE A 10 -5.83 -2.68 0.60
C ILE A 10 -6.41 -3.33 -0.66
N GLU A 11 -7.55 -2.85 -1.17
CA GLU A 11 -8.19 -3.45 -2.35
C GLU A 11 -7.33 -3.23 -3.60
N THR A 12 -6.89 -1.99 -3.82
CA THR A 12 -5.97 -1.65 -4.90
C THR A 12 -4.64 -2.39 -4.77
N ILE A 13 -4.06 -2.45 -3.57
CA ILE A 13 -2.80 -3.17 -3.32
C ILE A 13 -2.94 -4.64 -3.72
N LYS A 14 -4.00 -5.33 -3.27
CA LYS A 14 -4.24 -6.74 -3.61
C LYS A 14 -4.36 -6.95 -5.12
N LYS A 15 -5.15 -6.11 -5.80
CA LYS A 15 -5.35 -6.18 -7.25
C LYS A 15 -4.02 -6.15 -8.02
N PHE A 16 -3.09 -5.27 -7.64
CA PHE A 16 -1.79 -5.17 -8.31
C PHE A 16 -0.79 -6.22 -7.83
N TRP A 17 -0.87 -6.64 -6.56
CA TRP A 17 -0.06 -7.71 -6.01
C TRP A 17 -0.30 -9.03 -6.76
N ASP A 18 -1.56 -9.35 -7.05
CA ASP A 18 -1.97 -10.57 -7.75
C ASP A 18 -1.44 -10.63 -9.20
N THR A 19 -1.06 -9.49 -9.79
CA THR A 19 -0.40 -9.46 -11.12
C THR A 19 1.07 -9.86 -11.08
N GLY A 20 1.69 -9.90 -9.89
CA GLY A 20 3.12 -10.18 -9.71
C GLY A 20 4.06 -9.05 -10.11
N ILE A 21 3.54 -7.86 -10.45
CA ILE A 21 4.36 -6.73 -10.93
C ILE A 21 5.03 -5.93 -9.80
N LEU A 22 4.47 -5.97 -8.59
CA LEU A 22 4.93 -5.16 -7.46
C LEU A 22 6.09 -5.83 -6.72
N CYS A 23 7.15 -5.07 -6.46
CA CYS A 23 8.24 -5.44 -5.56
C CYS A 23 7.94 -5.09 -4.10
N GLY A 24 6.89 -4.30 -3.85
CA GLY A 24 6.51 -3.84 -2.53
C GLY A 24 5.51 -2.69 -2.59
N VAL A 25 5.10 -2.25 -1.41
CA VAL A 25 4.23 -1.10 -1.20
C VAL A 25 4.97 -0.08 -0.34
N THR A 26 4.86 1.19 -0.69
CA THR A 26 5.29 2.31 0.16
C THR A 26 4.05 3.03 0.67
N THR A 27 4.19 3.70 1.79
CA THR A 27 3.14 4.58 2.30
C THR A 27 3.78 5.69 3.13
N ASN A 28 2.98 6.69 3.48
CA ASN A 28 3.38 7.78 4.35
C ASN A 28 2.22 8.16 5.29
N PRO A 29 2.48 8.91 6.37
CA PRO A 29 1.45 9.28 7.34
C PRO A 29 0.23 10.01 6.76
N LEU A 30 0.39 10.80 5.68
CA LEU A 30 -0.70 11.56 5.06
C LEU A 30 -1.66 10.63 4.27
N ILE A 31 -1.11 9.65 3.56
CA ILE A 31 -1.92 8.63 2.87
C ILE A 31 -2.65 7.79 3.91
N LEU A 32 -1.96 7.37 4.98
CA LEU A 32 -2.56 6.59 6.07
C LEU A 32 -3.70 7.34 6.76
N SER A 33 -3.52 8.61 7.11
CA SER A 33 -4.58 9.41 7.73
C SER A 33 -5.82 9.54 6.85
N SER A 34 -5.63 9.56 5.53
CA SER A 34 -6.73 9.65 4.56
C SER A 34 -7.43 8.30 4.33
N SER A 35 -6.73 7.19 4.57
CA SER A 35 -7.27 5.82 4.47
C SER A 35 -8.05 5.36 5.69
N GLY A 36 -7.96 6.08 6.81
CA GLY A 36 -8.57 5.70 8.09
C GLY A 36 -7.87 4.55 8.83
N ILE A 37 -6.73 4.06 8.30
CA ILE A 37 -5.92 3.01 8.91
C ILE A 37 -5.00 3.62 9.97
N ARG A 38 -4.96 3.03 11.16
CA ARG A 38 -4.04 3.49 12.21
C ARG A 38 -2.68 2.83 12.02
N PRO A 39 -1.55 3.54 12.22
CA PRO A 39 -0.22 2.95 12.11
C PRO A 39 -0.01 1.70 12.99
N ALA A 40 -0.69 1.62 14.13
CA ALA A 40 -0.65 0.45 15.02
C ALA A 40 -1.28 -0.83 14.41
N GLU A 41 -2.01 -0.71 13.31
CA GLU A 41 -2.64 -1.83 12.59
C GLU A 41 -1.76 -2.38 11.46
N LEU A 42 -0.60 -1.76 11.21
CA LEU A 42 0.37 -2.16 10.17
C LEU A 42 1.44 -3.15 10.67
N ILE A 43 1.30 -3.69 11.88
CA ILE A 43 2.29 -4.53 12.57
C ILE A 43 2.09 -6.00 12.22
#